data_AF-W7C1Q5-F1
#
_entry.id   AF-W7C1Q5-F1
#
_cell.length_a   1.000
_cell.length_b   1.000
_cell.length_c   1.000
_cell.angle_alpha   90.00
_cell.angle_beta   90.00
_cell.angle_gamma   90.00
#
_symmetry.space_group_name_H-M   'P 1'
#
loop_
_entity.id
_entity.type
_entity.pdbx_description
1 polymer ?
#
loop_
_entity_poly.entity_id
_entity_poly.type
_entity_poly.pdbx_seq_one_letter_code
_entity_poly.pdbx_strand_id
1 'polypeptide(L)'
;MPGDSEKRQPLFEGLPTLEKHRYSHPFAAALELETLGVDNIYIGDPSLQTQTTEQFAALAKDGTLLLNCKLAPSLDPHIKKYLLNPDNNRMDPARDLIRLEKSRPALAKLDISPTLSNTRPIGSILIDNNLFGRYQGEITIALRDLPVEPKTNNIGHVTPESIGLLPFVKPGQALQLRQHH
;
A
#
# COMPACT_ATOMS: atom_id res chain seq x y z
N MET A 1 3.52 -15.75 -13.79
CA MET A 1 3.53 -15.68 -12.32
C MET A 1 2.65 -16.80 -11.76
N PRO A 2 2.82 -17.23 -10.49
CA PRO A 2 1.93 -18.21 -9.89
C PRO A 2 0.58 -17.55 -9.52
N GLY A 3 -0.51 -18.31 -9.53
CA GLY A 3 -1.78 -17.87 -8.96
C GLY A 3 -1.81 -18.06 -7.44
N ASP A 4 -2.88 -17.66 -6.75
CA ASP A 4 -3.00 -17.72 -5.27
C ASP A 4 -4.32 -18.30 -4.76
N SER A 5 -5.17 -18.81 -5.66
CA SER A 5 -6.38 -19.55 -5.32
C SER A 5 -6.16 -21.05 -5.57
N GLU A 6 -6.77 -21.63 -6.60
CA GLU A 6 -6.53 -23.02 -6.99
C GLU A 6 -5.11 -23.15 -7.55
N LYS A 7 -4.34 -24.10 -7.02
CA LYS A 7 -2.98 -24.42 -7.48
C LYS A 7 -3.01 -25.63 -8.41
N ARG A 8 -2.13 -25.64 -9.41
CA ARG A 8 -2.11 -26.75 -10.37
C ARG A 8 -1.64 -28.06 -9.75
N GLN A 9 -2.40 -29.13 -10.00
CA GLN A 9 -2.01 -30.50 -9.72
C GLN A 9 -0.73 -30.92 -10.49
N PRO A 10 0.02 -31.94 -10.02
CA PRO A 10 -0.23 -32.75 -8.82
C PRO A 10 0.40 -32.19 -7.55
N LEU A 11 1.32 -31.22 -7.66
CA LEU A 11 2.13 -30.76 -6.52
C LEU A 11 1.49 -29.63 -5.72
N PHE A 12 0.64 -28.81 -6.35
CA PHE A 12 0.01 -27.64 -5.71
C PHE A 12 1.01 -26.59 -5.19
N GLU A 13 2.24 -26.57 -5.72
CA GLU A 13 3.34 -25.68 -5.29
C GLU A 13 3.41 -24.34 -6.04
N GLY A 14 2.39 -24.03 -6.85
CA GLY A 14 2.34 -22.85 -7.71
C GLY A 14 3.24 -22.95 -8.95
N LEU A 15 2.89 -22.16 -9.97
CA LEU A 15 3.60 -22.13 -11.26
C LEU A 15 4.28 -20.78 -11.54
N PRO A 16 5.40 -20.46 -10.86
CA PRO A 16 6.18 -19.26 -11.13
C PRO A 16 7.18 -19.46 -12.30
N THR A 17 7.66 -18.35 -12.86
CA THR A 17 8.85 -18.32 -13.74
C THR A 17 10.12 -18.04 -12.94
N LEU A 18 10.10 -17.02 -12.08
CA LEU A 18 11.19 -16.73 -11.15
C LEU A 18 10.90 -17.43 -9.82
N GLU A 19 11.86 -18.20 -9.31
CA GLU A 19 11.67 -19.02 -8.10
C GLU A 19 11.27 -18.18 -6.87
N LYS A 20 11.82 -16.96 -6.75
CA LYS A 20 11.44 -16.01 -5.69
C LYS A 20 9.95 -15.63 -5.69
N HIS A 21 9.24 -15.88 -6.79
CA HIS A 21 7.80 -15.60 -6.88
C HIS A 21 6.92 -16.70 -6.31
N ARG A 22 7.46 -17.90 -6.02
CA ARG A 22 6.66 -19.09 -5.66
C ARG A 22 5.67 -18.85 -4.51
N TYR A 23 6.11 -18.10 -3.50
CA TYR A 23 5.30 -17.74 -2.32
C TYR A 23 5.02 -16.23 -2.23
N SER A 24 5.33 -15.49 -3.29
CA SER A 24 5.04 -14.06 -3.36
C SER A 24 3.58 -13.82 -3.75
N HIS A 25 3.07 -12.64 -3.40
CA HIS A 25 1.76 -12.21 -3.87
C HIS A 25 1.73 -12.08 -5.41
N PRO A 26 0.79 -12.70 -6.14
CA PRO A 26 0.82 -12.73 -7.62
C PRO A 26 0.83 -11.33 -8.27
N PHE A 27 0.11 -10.39 -7.68
CA PHE A 27 0.12 -8.99 -8.14
C PHE A 27 1.50 -8.34 -8.00
N ALA A 28 2.22 -8.59 -6.89
CA ALA A 28 3.59 -8.10 -6.70
C ALA A 28 4.56 -8.72 -7.71
N ALA A 29 4.41 -10.03 -7.96
CA ALA A 29 5.20 -10.74 -8.97
C ALA A 29 4.97 -10.17 -10.38
N ALA A 30 3.72 -9.83 -10.72
CA ALA A 30 3.39 -9.22 -12.00
C ALA A 30 4.00 -7.82 -12.13
N LEU A 31 3.89 -6.96 -11.10
CA LEU A 31 4.52 -5.64 -11.09
C LEU A 31 6.05 -5.75 -11.24
N GLU A 32 6.68 -6.73 -10.59
CA GLU A 32 8.12 -6.95 -10.76
C GLU A 32 8.50 -7.37 -12.19
N LEU A 33 7.72 -8.26 -12.80
CA LEU A 33 7.98 -8.66 -14.20
C LEU A 33 7.79 -7.47 -15.15
N GLU A 34 6.81 -6.61 -14.91
CA GLU A 34 6.60 -5.37 -15.68
C GLU A 34 7.82 -4.43 -15.55
N THR A 35 8.36 -4.23 -14.33
CA THR A 35 9.55 -3.37 -14.15
C THR A 35 10.82 -3.95 -14.78
N LEU A 36 10.87 -5.27 -14.97
CA LEU A 36 11.93 -5.96 -15.71
C LEU A 36 11.75 -5.90 -17.23
N GLY A 37 10.68 -5.26 -17.74
CA GLY A 37 10.42 -5.10 -19.17
C GLY A 37 9.80 -6.32 -19.83
N VAL A 38 9.12 -7.19 -19.09
CA VAL A 38 8.40 -8.33 -19.65
C VAL A 38 7.08 -7.86 -20.28
N ASP A 39 6.90 -8.09 -21.58
CA ASP A 39 5.73 -7.63 -22.33
C ASP A 39 4.44 -8.40 -21.99
N ASN A 40 4.56 -9.71 -21.76
CA ASN A 40 3.40 -10.61 -21.56
C ASN A 40 3.57 -11.43 -20.28
N ILE A 41 2.66 -11.24 -19.33
CA ILE A 41 2.67 -11.91 -18.04
C ILE A 41 1.42 -12.78 -17.92
N TYR A 42 1.62 -14.09 -17.84
CA TYR A 42 0.53 -15.07 -17.69
C TYR A 42 0.44 -15.59 -16.25
N ILE A 43 -0.77 -15.95 -15.86
CA ILE A 43 -1.06 -16.70 -14.62
C ILE A 43 -0.84 -18.18 -14.94
N GLY A 44 0.10 -18.81 -14.25
CA GLY A 44 0.42 -20.22 -14.49
C GLY A 44 -0.59 -21.19 -13.86
N ASP A 45 -1.11 -20.82 -12.68
CA ASP A 45 -2.11 -21.62 -11.95
C ASP A 45 -3.55 -21.34 -12.43
N PRO A 46 -4.51 -22.26 -12.18
CA PRO A 46 -5.88 -22.14 -12.66
C PRO A 46 -6.63 -20.86 -12.28
N SER A 47 -6.40 -20.30 -11.09
CA SER A 47 -7.15 -19.12 -10.63
C SER A 47 -6.42 -18.22 -9.64
N LEU A 48 -6.96 -17.01 -9.51
CA LEU A 48 -6.59 -16.03 -8.49
C LEU A 48 -7.70 -15.90 -7.45
N GLN A 49 -7.33 -15.40 -6.27
CA GLN A 49 -8.29 -14.92 -5.30
C GLN A 49 -9.01 -13.67 -5.83
N THR A 50 -10.24 -13.45 -5.37
CA THR A 50 -11.04 -12.28 -5.76
C THR A 50 -10.31 -10.98 -5.48
N GLN A 51 -9.69 -10.85 -4.31
CA GLN A 51 -8.96 -9.63 -3.92
C GLN A 51 -7.78 -9.30 -4.83
N THR A 52 -7.08 -10.33 -5.31
CA THR A 52 -5.96 -10.22 -6.26
C THR A 52 -6.46 -9.85 -7.65
N THR A 53 -7.60 -10.42 -8.05
CA THR A 53 -8.27 -10.07 -9.32
C THR A 53 -8.73 -8.60 -9.30
N GLU A 54 -9.27 -8.11 -8.19
CA GLU A 54 -9.64 -6.70 -8.01
C GLU A 54 -8.45 -5.75 -8.12
N GLN A 55 -7.26 -6.14 -7.63
CA GLN A 55 -6.04 -5.36 -7.80
C GLN A 55 -5.64 -5.23 -9.27
N PHE A 56 -5.65 -6.33 -10.03
CA PHE A 56 -5.41 -6.29 -11.46
C PHE A 56 -6.46 -5.45 -12.19
N ALA A 57 -7.74 -5.57 -11.81
CA ALA A 57 -8.83 -4.80 -12.41
C ALA A 57 -8.68 -3.29 -12.18
N ALA A 58 -8.32 -2.86 -10.97
CA ALA A 58 -8.07 -1.45 -10.67
C ALA A 58 -6.86 -0.90 -11.45
N LEU A 59 -5.74 -1.63 -11.47
CA LEU A 59 -4.57 -1.25 -12.23
C LEU A 59 -4.88 -1.11 -13.73
N ALA A 60 -5.61 -2.07 -14.31
CA ALA A 60 -5.97 -2.05 -15.73
C ALA A 60 -6.97 -0.93 -16.07
N LYS A 61 -7.87 -0.58 -15.15
CA LYS A 61 -8.93 0.40 -15.38
C LYS A 61 -8.41 1.83 -15.38
N ASP A 62 -7.65 2.21 -14.36
CA ASP A 62 -7.25 3.60 -14.12
C ASP A 62 -5.84 3.73 -13.53
N GLY A 63 -5.08 2.65 -13.51
CA GLY A 63 -3.73 2.64 -12.98
C GLY A 63 -3.65 2.54 -11.46
N THR A 64 -4.76 2.45 -10.72
CA THR A 64 -4.74 2.48 -9.25
C THR A 64 -4.14 1.22 -8.63
N LEU A 65 -3.19 1.37 -7.70
CA LEU A 65 -2.72 0.27 -6.86
C LEU A 65 -3.58 0.19 -5.58
N LEU A 66 -4.23 -0.96 -5.38
CA LEU A 66 -5.00 -1.22 -4.16
C LEU A 66 -4.10 -1.85 -3.10
N LEU A 67 -3.97 -1.18 -1.96
CA LEU A 67 -3.20 -1.66 -0.81
C LEU A 67 -4.17 -2.06 0.31
N ASN A 68 -4.08 -3.32 0.74
CA ASN A 68 -4.84 -3.80 1.88
C ASN A 68 -4.19 -3.27 3.17
N CYS A 69 -5.02 -2.88 4.15
CA CYS A 69 -4.53 -2.29 5.39
C CYS A 69 -5.42 -2.63 6.59
N LYS A 70 -4.83 -2.45 7.78
CA LYS A 70 -5.52 -2.44 9.07
C LYS A 70 -5.33 -1.06 9.70
N LEU A 71 -6.44 -0.35 9.86
CA LEU A 71 -6.47 0.99 10.45
C LEU A 71 -6.63 0.90 11.98
N ALA A 72 -6.14 1.91 12.70
CA ALA A 72 -6.31 2.00 14.14
C ALA A 72 -7.82 1.98 14.52
N PRO A 73 -8.24 1.22 15.56
CA PRO A 73 -9.66 1.06 15.90
C PRO A 73 -10.41 2.36 16.19
N SER A 74 -9.73 3.33 16.81
CA SER A 74 -10.31 4.63 17.23
C SER A 74 -9.89 5.79 16.33
N LEU A 75 -9.68 5.51 15.03
CA LEU A 75 -9.30 6.54 14.06
C LEU A 75 -10.46 7.51 13.79
N ASP A 76 -10.15 8.81 13.68
CA ASP A 76 -11.13 9.83 13.33
C ASP A 76 -11.88 9.46 12.03
N PRO A 77 -13.23 9.54 12.00
CA PRO A 77 -14.02 9.15 10.83
C PRO A 77 -13.67 9.92 9.54
N HIS A 78 -13.24 11.18 9.63
CA HIS A 78 -12.83 11.97 8.47
C HIS A 78 -11.51 11.47 7.91
N ILE A 79 -10.53 11.16 8.77
CA ILE A 79 -9.25 10.57 8.37
C ILE A 79 -9.50 9.20 7.74
N LYS A 80 -10.33 8.36 8.39
CA LYS A 80 -10.70 7.05 7.85
C LYS A 80 -11.38 7.15 6.49
N LYS A 81 -12.35 8.05 6.35
CA LYS A 81 -13.03 8.30 5.06
C LYS A 81 -12.05 8.74 3.99
N TYR A 82 -11.13 9.64 4.33
CA TYR A 82 -10.09 10.11 3.41
C TYR A 82 -9.22 8.95 2.91
N LEU A 83 -8.66 8.15 3.82
CA LEU A 83 -7.76 7.02 3.50
C LEU A 83 -8.38 5.97 2.55
N LEU A 84 -9.69 5.75 2.63
CA LEU A 84 -10.39 4.76 1.81
C LEU A 84 -10.79 5.27 0.42
N ASN A 85 -10.56 6.55 0.14
CA ASN A 85 -10.69 7.12 -1.20
C ASN A 85 -9.32 7.15 -1.89
N PRO A 86 -9.29 7.11 -3.24
CA PRO A 86 -8.03 7.21 -3.97
C PRO A 86 -7.30 8.54 -3.74
N ASP A 87 -5.99 8.49 -3.59
CA ASP A 87 -5.08 9.63 -3.71
C ASP A 87 -3.82 9.24 -4.49
N ASN A 88 -2.95 10.20 -4.78
CA ASN A 88 -1.72 9.97 -5.52
C ASN A 88 -0.51 10.04 -4.60
N ASN A 89 0.47 9.18 -4.85
CA ASN A 89 1.83 9.47 -4.40
C ASN A 89 2.31 10.77 -5.07
N ARG A 90 3.07 11.58 -4.34
CA ARG A 90 3.66 12.80 -4.89
C ARG A 90 4.58 12.51 -6.09
N MET A 91 4.72 13.51 -6.97
CA MET A 91 5.65 13.48 -8.11
C MET A 91 7.13 13.56 -7.69
N ASP A 92 7.41 14.08 -6.50
CA ASP A 92 8.72 14.11 -5.86
C ASP A 92 8.84 12.96 -4.84
N PRO A 93 9.16 11.72 -5.28
CA PRO A 93 9.18 10.57 -4.37
C PRO A 93 10.26 10.76 -3.31
N ALA A 94 9.91 10.49 -2.06
CA ALA A 94 10.88 10.40 -1.00
C ALA A 94 11.46 8.97 -0.96
N ARG A 95 12.74 8.86 -0.60
CA ARG A 95 13.43 7.56 -0.44
C ARG A 95 12.75 6.65 0.58
N ASP A 96 12.10 7.23 1.59
CA ASP A 96 11.71 6.55 2.82
C ASP A 96 10.20 6.47 3.03
N LEU A 97 9.45 7.23 2.25
CA LEU A 97 8.04 7.49 2.46
C LEU A 97 7.34 7.61 1.11
N ILE A 98 6.21 6.92 0.97
CA ILE A 98 5.17 7.31 0.02
C ILE A 98 4.39 8.45 0.66
N ARG A 99 4.10 9.51 -0.09
CA ARG A 99 3.47 10.72 0.44
C ARG A 99 2.20 11.00 -0.33
N LEU A 100 1.06 11.01 0.35
CA LEU A 100 -0.24 11.25 -0.27
C LEU A 100 -0.41 12.75 -0.57
N GLU A 101 -0.47 13.10 -1.85
CA GLU A 101 -0.41 14.47 -2.36
C GLU A 101 -1.49 15.39 -1.78
N LYS A 102 -2.71 14.89 -1.63
CA LYS A 102 -3.89 15.72 -1.28
C LYS A 102 -4.22 15.69 0.20
N SER A 103 -3.52 14.87 0.98
CA SER A 103 -3.84 14.59 2.39
C SER A 103 -3.76 15.84 3.26
N ARG A 104 -2.62 16.52 3.18
CA ARG A 104 -2.34 17.74 3.94
C ARG A 104 -3.41 18.83 3.73
N PRO A 105 -3.72 19.31 2.51
CA PRO A 105 -4.76 20.33 2.34
C PRO A 105 -6.16 19.82 2.72
N ALA A 106 -6.45 18.53 2.53
CA ALA A 106 -7.75 17.96 2.88
C ALA A 106 -7.97 17.87 4.41
N LEU A 107 -6.91 17.66 5.18
CA LEU A 107 -6.97 17.38 6.61
C LEU A 107 -6.41 18.52 7.49
N ALA A 108 -5.91 19.60 6.89
CA ALA A 108 -5.26 20.72 7.59
C ALA A 108 -6.12 21.41 8.68
N LYS A 109 -7.46 21.28 8.62
CA LYS A 109 -8.38 21.89 9.58
C LYS A 109 -8.81 20.95 10.71
N LEU A 110 -8.45 19.67 10.63
CA LEU A 110 -8.76 18.72 11.69
C LEU A 110 -7.76 18.90 12.83
N ASP A 111 -8.25 18.83 14.07
CA ASP A 111 -7.41 18.73 15.25
C ASP A 111 -6.85 17.30 15.34
N ILE A 112 -5.56 17.15 15.01
CA ILE A 112 -4.86 15.87 15.05
C ILE A 112 -3.93 15.92 16.27
N SER A 113 -4.49 15.59 17.43
CA SER A 113 -3.71 15.54 18.67
C SER A 113 -2.66 14.41 18.64
N PRO A 114 -1.47 14.59 19.25
CA PRO A 114 -0.47 13.54 19.36
C PRO A 114 -1.00 12.29 20.05
N THR A 115 -0.62 11.12 19.55
CA THR A 115 -0.93 9.83 20.18
C THR A 115 0.32 9.20 20.79
N LEU A 116 0.12 8.22 21.68
CA LEU A 116 1.23 7.45 22.25
C LEU A 116 1.90 6.51 21.22
N SER A 117 1.23 6.22 20.11
CA SER A 117 1.72 5.33 19.06
C SER A 117 2.45 6.14 17.99
N ASN A 118 3.78 6.20 18.12
CA ASN A 118 4.68 6.93 17.24
C ASN A 118 5.81 6.05 16.68
N THR A 119 5.65 4.72 16.77
CA THR A 119 6.51 3.75 16.09
C THR A 119 6.20 3.75 14.59
N ARG A 120 7.24 3.58 13.78
CA ARG A 120 7.13 3.71 12.32
C ARG A 120 7.85 2.56 11.59
N PRO A 121 7.53 1.29 11.87
CA PRO A 121 8.05 0.18 11.07
C PRO A 121 7.60 0.28 9.61
N ILE A 122 8.26 -0.46 8.72
CA ILE A 122 7.86 -0.58 7.30
C ILE A 122 6.36 -0.89 7.16
N GLY A 123 5.71 -0.21 6.21
CA GLY A 123 4.28 -0.35 5.96
C GLY A 123 3.37 0.43 6.91
N SER A 124 3.91 1.15 7.90
CA SER A 124 3.09 2.02 8.76
C SER A 124 2.42 3.12 7.96
N ILE A 125 1.13 3.34 8.22
CA ILE A 125 0.35 4.48 7.73
C ILE A 125 0.41 5.55 8.80
N LEU A 126 0.94 6.70 8.43
CA LEU A 126 1.34 7.77 9.33
C LEU A 126 0.59 9.04 8.99
N ILE A 127 0.28 9.85 9.99
CA ILE A 127 -0.25 11.21 9.81
C ILE A 127 0.47 12.21 10.70
N ASP A 128 0.88 13.33 10.12
CA ASP A 128 1.49 14.42 10.86
C ASP A 128 0.46 15.13 11.75
N ASN A 129 0.77 15.24 13.04
CA ASN A 129 -0.10 15.77 14.08
C ASN A 129 0.14 17.28 14.31
N ASN A 130 -0.58 17.89 15.25
CA ASN A 130 -0.54 19.34 15.48
C ASN A 130 0.85 19.89 15.83
N LEU A 131 1.75 19.06 16.37
CA LEU A 131 3.12 19.46 16.68
C LEU A 131 3.98 19.66 15.42
N PHE A 132 3.56 19.13 14.26
CA PHE A 132 4.25 19.32 12.98
C PHE A 132 3.90 20.63 12.27
N GLY A 133 3.03 21.46 12.89
CA GLY A 133 2.69 22.80 12.43
C GLY A 133 2.17 22.78 11.00
N ARG A 134 2.89 23.44 10.07
CA ARG A 134 2.42 23.56 8.68
C ARG A 134 2.18 22.22 8.00
N TYR A 135 2.82 21.13 8.43
CA TYR A 135 2.71 19.81 7.82
C TYR A 135 1.55 18.95 8.36
N GLN A 136 0.84 19.43 9.40
CA GLN A 136 -0.32 18.75 9.97
C GLN A 136 -1.28 18.25 8.88
N GLY A 137 -1.70 16.99 9.03
CA GLY A 137 -2.60 16.31 8.09
C GLY A 137 -1.91 15.64 6.90
N GLU A 138 -0.59 15.78 6.72
CA GLU A 138 0.14 15.01 5.71
C GLU A 138 0.12 13.52 6.09
N ILE A 139 -0.37 12.68 5.17
CA ILE A 139 -0.39 11.23 5.31
C ILE A 139 0.77 10.63 4.51
N THR A 140 1.49 9.71 5.15
CA THR A 140 2.60 8.98 4.53
C THR A 140 2.54 7.48 4.83
N ILE A 141 3.16 6.67 3.97
CA ILE A 141 3.35 5.23 4.19
C ILE A 141 4.84 4.95 4.24
N ALA A 142 5.31 4.30 5.31
CA ALA A 142 6.72 4.00 5.52
C ALA A 142 7.23 2.91 4.57
N LEU A 143 8.33 3.19 3.86
CA LEU A 143 9.01 2.23 2.97
C LEU A 143 10.11 1.41 3.68
N ARG A 144 10.41 1.77 4.92
CA ARG A 144 11.42 1.14 5.78
C ARG A 144 11.05 1.36 7.23
N ASP A 145 11.79 0.75 8.15
CA ASP A 145 11.74 1.12 9.55
C ASP A 145 12.30 2.54 9.74
N LEU A 146 11.53 3.38 10.42
CA LEU A 146 11.85 4.76 10.74
C LEU A 146 11.95 4.94 12.26
N PRO A 147 12.80 5.86 12.74
CA PRO A 147 12.91 6.14 14.17
C PRO A 147 11.59 6.68 14.72
N VAL A 148 11.40 6.69 16.03
CA VAL A 148 10.22 7.32 16.64
C VAL A 148 10.17 8.83 16.31
N GLU A 149 8.97 9.37 16.08
CA GLU A 149 8.73 10.80 15.82
C GLU A 149 7.47 11.28 16.53
N PRO A 150 7.57 12.04 17.64
CA PRO A 150 6.43 12.52 18.41
C PRO A 150 5.45 13.41 17.64
N LYS A 151 5.89 14.03 16.54
CA LYS A 151 5.04 14.88 15.69
C LYS A 151 4.21 14.10 14.67
N THR A 152 4.36 12.77 14.60
CA THR A 152 3.68 11.91 13.64
C THR A 152 2.99 10.76 14.37
N ASN A 153 1.70 10.60 14.14
CA ASN A 153 0.90 9.51 14.71
C ASN A 153 0.91 8.31 13.75
N ASN A 154 1.06 7.10 14.30
CA ASN A 154 0.78 5.88 13.57
C ASN A 154 -0.73 5.57 13.64
N ILE A 155 -1.38 5.52 12.47
CA ILE A 155 -2.83 5.35 12.33
C ILE A 155 -3.23 4.03 11.66
N GLY A 156 -2.27 3.13 11.42
CA GLY A 156 -2.52 1.83 10.82
C GLY A 156 -1.28 1.26 10.15
N HIS A 157 -1.46 0.12 9.50
CA HIS A 157 -0.42 -0.52 8.70
C HIS A 157 -1.02 -1.16 7.45
N VAL A 158 -0.29 -1.16 6.35
CA VAL A 158 -0.61 -2.02 5.22
C VAL A 158 -0.32 -3.49 5.58
N THR A 159 -1.03 -4.44 4.98
CA THR A 159 -0.81 -5.87 5.27
C THR A 159 0.56 -6.33 4.74
N PRO A 160 1.12 -7.44 5.26
CA PRO A 160 2.41 -7.97 4.78
C PRO A 160 2.47 -8.16 3.26
N GLU A 161 1.37 -8.59 2.63
CA GLU A 161 1.27 -8.74 1.18
C GLU A 161 1.38 -7.38 0.48
N SER A 162 0.75 -6.35 1.05
CA SER A 162 0.78 -4.99 0.52
C SER A 162 2.12 -4.28 0.77
N ILE A 163 2.88 -4.67 1.79
CA ILE A 163 4.28 -4.23 1.96
C ILE A 163 5.10 -4.60 0.72
N GLY A 164 4.90 -5.81 0.19
CA GLY A 164 5.54 -6.27 -1.05
C GLY A 164 5.21 -5.44 -2.29
N LEU A 165 4.14 -4.63 -2.25
CA LEU A 165 3.73 -3.75 -3.35
C LEU A 165 4.39 -2.36 -3.29
N LEU A 166 4.83 -1.92 -2.12
CA LEU A 166 5.34 -0.56 -1.90
C LEU A 166 6.53 -0.19 -2.80
N PRO A 167 7.50 -1.09 -3.10
CA PRO A 167 8.61 -0.77 -4.01
C PRO A 167 8.19 -0.41 -5.44
N PHE A 168 6.97 -0.78 -5.86
CA PHE A 168 6.46 -0.53 -7.20
C PHE A 168 5.63 0.75 -7.30
N VAL A 169 5.48 1.50 -6.21
CA VAL A 169 4.75 2.77 -6.20
C VAL A 169 5.59 3.85 -6.89
N LYS A 170 5.15 4.25 -8.09
CA LYS A 170 5.81 5.24 -8.93
C LYS A 170 5.49 6.70 -8.48
N PRO A 171 6.24 7.71 -8.93
CA PRO A 171 5.85 9.11 -8.77
C PRO A 171 4.48 9.37 -9.42
N GLY A 172 3.58 10.07 -8.73
CA GLY A 172 2.22 10.34 -9.25
C GLY A 172 1.27 9.15 -9.24
N GLN A 173 1.72 7.97 -8.77
CA GLN A 173 0.95 6.74 -8.78
C GLN A 173 -0.34 6.88 -7.96
N ALA A 174 -1.48 6.57 -8.58
CA ALA A 174 -2.76 6.46 -7.89
C ALA A 174 -2.74 5.26 -6.92
N LEU A 175 -3.19 5.49 -5.70
CA LEU A 175 -3.24 4.55 -4.58
C LEU A 175 -4.61 4.60 -3.94
N GLN A 176 -5.12 3.44 -3.53
CA GLN A 176 -6.30 3.37 -2.67
C GLN A 176 -6.11 2.32 -1.59
N LEU A 177 -6.39 2.70 -0.33
CA LEU A 177 -6.35 1.76 0.78
C LEU A 177 -7.69 1.03 0.90
N ARG A 178 -7.63 -0.27 1.19
CA ARG A 178 -8.80 -1.11 1.49
C ARG A 178 -8.67 -1.69 2.89
N GLN A 179 -9.74 -1.67 3.68
CA GLN A 179 -9.73 -2.38 4.95
C GLN A 179 -9.71 -3.89 4.71
N HIS A 180 -8.72 -4.55 5.28
CA HIS A 180 -8.71 -6.00 5.40
C HIS A 180 -9.34 -6.39 6.74
N HIS A 181 -10.38 -7.22 6.67
CA HIS A 181 -11.04 -7.79 7.86
C HIS A 181 -10.20 -8.92 8.47
#